data_AF-A0A7G6U1H5-F1
#
_entry.id   AF-A0A7G6U1H5-F1
#
_cell.length_a   1.000
_cell.length_b   1.000
_cell.length_c   1.000
_cell.angle_alpha   90.00
_cell.angle_beta   90.00
_cell.angle_gamma   90.00
#
_symmetry.space_group_name_H-M   'P 1'
#
loop_
_entity.id
_entity.type
_entity.pdbx_description
1 polymer ?
#
loop_
_entity_poly.entity_id
_entity_poly.type
_entity_poly.pdbx_seq_one_letter_code
_entity_poly.pdbx_strand_id
1 'polypeptide(L)'
;MTETTITGRTRVHFLIGSPIAQVLAPGWLTDRMRQADYDGMLVPLHIEKGNLSSALPVLKAMPNVDSILITLPHKFEASSYCDRVSERARVLGAINAMRREKDGGWFGDNFDGAGLTAGILKAGHSISGKCVFMVGAGGAGSSVAVSMLEEGARHLAFHDINAANQKTLFEKLEAAYPGRVSISTSVPSNCDIVVNATSAGMKPGDPLPVEPDQLASHMVAADVITDPVPTRFLQEAAERGCFTRDGTHMLDGQIGLLFAFMLANSH
;
A
#
# COMPACT_ATOMS: atom_id res chain seq x y z
N MET A 1 -4.25 -7.90 32.13
CA MET A 1 -3.74 -8.38 30.83
C MET A 1 -4.06 -9.86 30.77
N THR A 2 -5.06 -10.29 30.01
CA THR A 2 -5.32 -11.71 29.80
C THR A 2 -4.36 -12.21 28.73
N GLU A 3 -3.50 -13.16 29.09
CA GLU A 3 -2.52 -13.79 28.20
C GLU A 3 -3.20 -14.37 26.95
N THR A 4 -2.55 -14.23 25.79
CA THR A 4 -3.00 -14.94 24.58
C THR A 4 -2.72 -16.42 24.83
N THR A 5 -3.76 -17.21 25.07
CA THR A 5 -3.61 -18.64 25.32
C THR A 5 -3.43 -19.33 23.98
N ILE A 6 -2.18 -19.60 23.59
CA ILE A 6 -1.86 -20.35 22.37
C ILE A 6 -2.27 -21.80 22.57
N THR A 7 -3.07 -22.34 21.65
CA THR A 7 -3.53 -23.74 21.69
C THR A 7 -3.18 -24.47 20.39
N GLY A 8 -3.44 -25.78 20.33
CA GLY A 8 -3.34 -26.54 19.08
C GLY A 8 -4.36 -26.13 18.01
N ARG A 9 -5.32 -25.25 18.33
CA ARG A 9 -6.31 -24.72 17.38
C ARG A 9 -5.90 -23.40 16.74
N THR A 10 -4.91 -22.72 17.31
CA THR A 10 -4.50 -21.37 16.88
C THR A 10 -4.11 -21.35 15.41
N ARG A 11 -4.72 -20.44 14.66
CA ARG A 11 -4.44 -20.17 13.25
C ARG A 11 -3.18 -19.34 13.12
N VAL A 12 -2.31 -19.70 12.17
CA VAL A 12 -1.03 -19.03 11.99
C VAL A 12 -1.06 -18.22 10.71
N HIS A 13 -0.68 -16.96 10.82
CA HIS A 13 -0.42 -16.09 9.69
C HIS A 13 1.07 -15.76 9.71
N PHE A 14 1.70 -15.63 8.55
CA PHE A 14 3.11 -15.26 8.48
C PHE A 14 3.30 -13.88 7.89
N LEU A 15 4.35 -13.18 8.31
CA LEU A 15 4.89 -12.01 7.60
C LEU A 15 6.33 -12.30 7.21
N ILE A 16 6.60 -12.39 5.91
CA ILE A 16 7.92 -12.74 5.38
C ILE A 16 8.67 -11.52 4.84
N GLY A 17 9.98 -11.47 5.04
CA GLY A 17 10.85 -10.42 4.49
C GLY A 17 12.32 -10.56 4.93
N SER A 18 13.17 -9.67 4.41
CA SER A 18 14.58 -9.55 4.81
C SER A 18 15.09 -8.10 4.59
N PRO A 19 15.58 -7.40 5.63
CA PRO A 19 15.44 -7.75 7.05
C PRO A 19 13.98 -7.59 7.51
N ILE A 20 13.57 -8.38 8.53
CA ILE A 20 12.19 -8.41 9.05
C ILE A 20 12.01 -7.69 10.38
N ALA A 21 13.10 -7.47 11.13
CA ALA A 21 13.05 -7.07 12.54
C ALA A 21 12.36 -5.72 12.80
N GLN A 22 12.41 -4.81 11.82
CA GLN A 22 11.83 -3.47 11.89
C GLN A 22 10.34 -3.42 11.57
N VAL A 23 9.72 -4.53 11.15
CA VAL A 23 8.32 -4.54 10.70
C VAL A 23 7.37 -4.59 11.90
N LEU A 24 6.49 -3.60 12.00
CA LEU A 24 5.58 -3.42 13.16
C LEU A 24 4.26 -4.22 13.05
N ALA A 25 3.85 -4.56 11.82
CA ALA A 25 2.57 -5.22 11.55
C ALA A 25 2.30 -6.52 12.35
N PRO A 26 3.28 -7.39 12.70
CA PRO A 26 3.05 -8.60 13.50
C PRO A 26 2.32 -8.32 14.82
N GLY A 27 2.77 -7.31 15.57
CA GLY A 27 2.14 -6.94 16.84
C GLY A 27 0.73 -6.40 16.62
N TRP A 28 0.59 -5.42 15.74
CA TRP A 28 -0.69 -4.73 15.50
C TRP A 28 -1.79 -5.67 14.99
N LEU A 29 -1.49 -6.54 14.05
CA LEU A 29 -2.48 -7.47 13.49
C LEU A 29 -2.81 -8.60 14.45
N THR A 30 -1.85 -9.08 15.25
CA THR A 30 -2.12 -10.06 16.32
C THR A 30 -3.04 -9.47 17.39
N ASP A 31 -2.78 -8.22 17.80
CA ASP A 31 -3.66 -7.53 18.74
C ASP A 31 -5.06 -7.30 18.18
N ARG A 32 -5.16 -6.99 16.88
CA ARG A 32 -6.45 -6.82 16.19
C ARG A 32 -7.23 -8.12 16.05
N MET A 33 -6.55 -9.24 15.77
CA MET A 33 -7.15 -10.58 15.79
C MET A 33 -7.71 -10.91 17.18
N ARG A 34 -6.95 -10.61 18.23
CA ARG A 34 -7.41 -10.78 19.63
C ARG A 34 -8.65 -9.94 19.94
N GLN A 35 -8.66 -8.67 19.53
CA GLN A 35 -9.81 -7.77 19.73
C GLN A 35 -11.07 -8.24 18.99
N ALA A 36 -10.89 -9.01 17.91
CA ALA A 36 -11.98 -9.61 17.13
C ALA A 36 -12.35 -11.04 17.60
N ASP A 37 -11.83 -11.49 18.75
CA ASP A 37 -12.03 -12.84 19.29
C ASP A 37 -11.63 -13.97 18.30
N TYR A 38 -10.61 -13.69 17.47
CA TYR A 38 -10.05 -14.63 16.52
C TYR A 38 -8.79 -15.29 17.11
N ASP A 39 -8.81 -16.62 17.25
CA ASP A 39 -7.67 -17.43 17.72
C ASP A 39 -6.59 -17.53 16.64
N GLY A 40 -5.85 -16.43 16.44
CA GLY A 40 -4.78 -16.35 15.46
C GLY A 40 -3.64 -15.42 15.85
N MET A 41 -2.48 -15.66 15.23
CA MET A 41 -1.28 -14.84 15.42
C MET A 41 -0.57 -14.58 14.09
N LEU A 42 0.05 -13.41 13.97
CA LEU A 42 0.93 -13.06 12.85
C LEU A 42 2.40 -13.20 13.28
N VAL A 43 3.08 -14.19 12.74
CA VAL A 43 4.48 -14.52 13.08
C VAL A 43 5.43 -13.95 12.01
N PRO A 44 6.42 -13.12 12.37
CA PRO A 44 7.43 -12.67 11.42
C PRO A 44 8.42 -13.79 11.12
N LEU A 45 8.71 -14.02 9.84
CA LEU A 45 9.74 -14.94 9.38
C LEU A 45 10.78 -14.20 8.55
N HIS A 46 12.04 -14.32 8.97
CA HIS A 46 13.17 -13.85 8.17
C HIS A 46 13.43 -14.85 7.06
N ILE A 47 13.18 -14.47 5.81
CA ILE A 47 13.50 -15.28 4.63
C ILE A 47 14.48 -14.48 3.79
N GLU A 48 15.69 -15.00 3.61
CA GLU A 48 16.71 -14.33 2.81
C GLU A 48 16.33 -14.29 1.33
N LYS A 49 16.85 -13.28 0.62
CA LYS A 49 16.67 -13.17 -0.84
C LYS A 49 17.15 -14.45 -1.53
N GLY A 50 16.32 -15.03 -2.39
CA GLY A 50 16.63 -16.28 -3.12
C GLY A 50 16.13 -17.55 -2.45
N ASN A 51 15.67 -17.50 -1.19
CA ASN A 51 15.15 -18.66 -0.46
C ASN A 51 13.61 -18.79 -0.50
N LEU A 52 12.92 -17.86 -1.17
CA LEU A 52 11.46 -17.87 -1.22
C LEU A 52 10.90 -19.14 -1.88
N SER A 53 11.55 -19.62 -2.94
CA SER A 53 11.20 -20.85 -3.66
C SER A 53 11.25 -22.12 -2.81
N SER A 54 12.15 -22.17 -1.83
CA SER A 54 12.23 -23.29 -0.88
C SER A 54 11.25 -23.14 0.28
N ALA A 55 11.01 -21.91 0.74
CA ALA A 55 10.21 -21.65 1.94
C ALA A 55 8.70 -21.63 1.67
N LEU A 56 8.27 -20.92 0.63
CA LEU A 56 6.85 -20.63 0.41
C LEU A 56 6.01 -21.89 0.14
N PRO A 57 6.46 -22.91 -0.62
CA PRO A 57 5.72 -24.16 -0.76
C PRO A 57 5.46 -24.87 0.57
N VAL A 58 6.43 -24.84 1.48
CA VAL A 58 6.31 -25.45 2.82
C VAL A 58 5.27 -24.72 3.66
N LEU A 59 5.31 -23.37 3.68
CA LEU A 59 4.30 -22.57 4.38
C LEU A 59 2.89 -22.81 3.82
N LYS A 60 2.76 -22.89 2.49
CA LYS A 60 1.48 -23.19 1.80
C LYS A 60 0.95 -24.59 2.10
N ALA A 61 1.81 -25.55 2.42
CA ALA A 61 1.41 -26.92 2.74
C ALA A 61 0.87 -27.09 4.16
N MET A 62 1.10 -26.13 5.05
CA MET A 62 0.63 -26.19 6.44
C MET A 62 -0.89 -25.89 6.54
N PRO A 63 -1.73 -26.84 7.01
CA PRO A 63 -3.19 -26.66 7.01
C PRO A 63 -3.70 -25.59 7.98
N ASN A 64 -2.91 -25.23 8.98
CA ASN A 64 -3.23 -24.16 9.94
C ASN A 64 -2.69 -22.79 9.55
N VAL A 65 -2.14 -22.65 8.33
CA VAL A 65 -1.70 -21.37 7.76
C VAL A 65 -2.74 -20.84 6.80
N ASP A 66 -3.29 -19.66 7.13
CA ASP A 66 -4.38 -19.02 6.38
C ASP A 66 -3.92 -17.89 5.48
N SER A 67 -2.89 -17.14 5.89
CA SER A 67 -2.35 -16.06 5.07
C SER A 67 -0.87 -15.83 5.30
N ILE A 68 -0.24 -15.24 4.28
CA ILE A 68 1.15 -14.83 4.29
C ILE A 68 1.20 -13.39 3.80
N LEU A 69 1.60 -12.49 4.68
CA LEU A 69 1.96 -11.12 4.34
C LEU A 69 3.40 -11.08 3.85
N ILE A 70 3.67 -10.23 2.87
CA ILE A 70 4.95 -10.18 2.17
C ILE A 70 5.48 -8.75 2.19
N THR A 71 6.72 -8.59 2.64
CA THR A 71 7.47 -7.35 2.48
C THR A 71 8.72 -7.56 1.62
N LEU A 72 9.53 -6.50 1.47
CA LEU A 72 10.78 -6.56 0.75
C LEU A 72 11.67 -7.72 1.26
N PRO A 73 12.40 -8.41 0.36
CA PRO A 73 12.47 -8.19 -1.09
C PRO A 73 11.48 -9.05 -1.92
N HIS A 74 10.53 -9.74 -1.27
CA HIS A 74 9.81 -10.88 -1.85
C HIS A 74 8.54 -10.53 -2.64
N LYS A 75 8.08 -9.26 -2.60
CA LYS A 75 6.77 -8.86 -3.14
C LYS A 75 6.54 -9.22 -4.61
N PHE A 76 7.58 -9.11 -5.44
CA PHE A 76 7.51 -9.43 -6.87
C PHE A 76 7.45 -10.95 -7.10
N GLU A 77 8.39 -11.69 -6.50
CA GLU A 77 8.51 -13.14 -6.69
C GLU A 77 7.29 -13.89 -6.13
N ALA A 78 6.74 -13.44 -4.99
CA ALA A 78 5.62 -14.07 -4.32
C ALA A 78 4.36 -14.19 -5.20
N SER A 79 4.17 -13.30 -6.17
CA SER A 79 3.03 -13.34 -7.09
C SER A 79 2.96 -14.64 -7.90
N SER A 80 4.10 -15.24 -8.24
CA SER A 80 4.19 -16.50 -9.00
C SER A 80 3.76 -17.74 -8.21
N TYR A 81 3.55 -17.61 -6.89
CA TYR A 81 3.08 -18.68 -6.02
C TYR A 81 1.60 -18.56 -5.70
N CYS A 82 0.89 -17.61 -6.30
CA CYS A 82 -0.56 -17.50 -6.20
C CYS A 82 -1.22 -18.16 -7.41
N ASP A 83 -2.31 -18.88 -7.16
CA ASP A 83 -3.16 -19.45 -8.22
C ASP A 83 -3.96 -18.35 -8.92
N ARG A 84 -4.28 -17.28 -8.18
CA ARG A 84 -4.96 -16.07 -8.68
C ARG A 84 -4.39 -14.83 -8.01
N VAL A 85 -4.45 -13.71 -8.71
CA VAL A 85 -4.12 -12.40 -8.13
C VAL A 85 -5.21 -11.38 -8.45
N SER A 86 -5.33 -10.34 -7.62
CA SER A 86 -6.19 -9.19 -7.91
C SER A 86 -5.70 -8.43 -9.15
N GLU A 87 -6.58 -7.62 -9.72
CA GLU A 87 -6.22 -6.78 -10.87
C GLU A 87 -5.11 -5.78 -10.52
N ARG A 88 -5.18 -5.14 -9.34
CA ARG A 88 -4.12 -4.24 -8.86
C ARG A 88 -2.78 -4.96 -8.72
N ALA A 89 -2.77 -6.19 -8.18
CA ALA A 89 -1.56 -6.98 -8.04
C ALA A 89 -0.99 -7.40 -9.41
N ARG A 90 -1.87 -7.74 -10.36
CA ARG A 90 -1.50 -8.05 -11.74
C ARG A 90 -0.83 -6.87 -12.43
N VAL A 91 -1.42 -5.67 -12.34
CA VAL A 91 -0.86 -4.43 -12.91
C VAL A 91 0.49 -4.10 -12.26
N LEU A 92 0.58 -4.19 -10.93
CA LEU A 92 1.82 -3.91 -10.22
C LEU A 92 2.91 -4.94 -10.48
N GLY A 93 2.54 -6.20 -10.72
CA GLY A 93 3.45 -7.35 -10.78
C GLY A 93 3.98 -7.74 -9.41
N ALA A 94 3.28 -7.38 -8.34
CA ALA A 94 3.72 -7.58 -6.97
C ALA A 94 2.53 -7.70 -6.01
N ILE A 95 2.68 -8.56 -5.00
CA ILE A 95 1.73 -8.74 -3.90
C ILE A 95 2.41 -8.40 -2.57
N ASN A 96 1.63 -7.90 -1.61
CA ASN A 96 2.07 -7.76 -0.22
C ASN A 96 1.24 -8.63 0.75
N ALA A 97 0.26 -9.36 0.22
CA ALA A 97 -0.54 -10.32 0.96
C ALA A 97 -0.99 -11.46 0.04
N MET A 98 -1.03 -12.66 0.58
CA MET A 98 -1.73 -13.80 -0.03
C MET A 98 -2.49 -14.57 1.04
N ARG A 99 -3.64 -15.15 0.66
CA ARG A 99 -4.45 -15.99 1.56
C ARG A 99 -4.89 -17.26 0.88
N ARG A 100 -5.19 -18.27 1.68
CA ARG A 100 -5.83 -19.50 1.23
C ARG A 100 -7.33 -19.24 0.97
N GLU A 101 -7.80 -19.75 -0.15
CA GLU A 101 -9.19 -19.78 -0.54
C GLU A 101 -9.88 -21.08 -0.08
N LYS A 102 -11.22 -21.10 -0.11
CA LYS A 102 -12.01 -22.27 0.32
C LYS A 102 -11.75 -23.53 -0.51
N ASP A 103 -11.30 -23.36 -1.76
CA ASP A 103 -10.90 -24.45 -2.66
C ASP A 103 -9.45 -24.93 -2.43
N GLY A 104 -8.73 -24.31 -1.48
CA GLY A 104 -7.33 -24.61 -1.16
C GLY A 104 -6.31 -23.85 -2.01
N GLY A 105 -6.76 -23.15 -3.05
CA GLY A 105 -5.92 -22.26 -3.87
C GLY A 105 -5.49 -21.02 -3.09
N TRP A 106 -4.52 -20.28 -3.65
CA TRP A 106 -3.97 -19.08 -3.04
C TRP A 106 -4.27 -17.85 -3.89
N PHE A 107 -4.87 -16.84 -3.25
CA PHE A 107 -5.15 -15.55 -3.85
C PHE A 107 -4.19 -14.49 -3.31
N GLY A 108 -3.54 -13.76 -4.22
CA GLY A 108 -2.62 -12.67 -3.90
C GLY A 108 -3.18 -11.28 -4.19
N ASP A 109 -2.84 -10.31 -3.35
CA ASP A 109 -3.26 -8.91 -3.49
C ASP A 109 -2.18 -7.92 -3.01
N ASN A 110 -2.37 -6.63 -3.27
CA ASN A 110 -1.47 -5.56 -2.90
C ASN A 110 -2.20 -4.37 -2.26
N PHE A 111 -1.92 -4.15 -0.97
CA PHE A 111 -2.55 -3.10 -0.17
C PHE A 111 -1.64 -1.89 0.08
N ASP A 112 -0.43 -1.84 -0.48
CA ASP A 112 0.51 -0.75 -0.20
C ASP A 112 -0.10 0.61 -0.58
N GLY A 113 -0.63 0.75 -1.80
CA GLY A 113 -1.29 1.99 -2.23
C GLY A 113 -2.73 2.16 -1.72
N ALA A 114 -3.43 1.04 -1.51
CA ALA A 114 -4.83 1.02 -1.10
C ALA A 114 -5.04 1.61 0.30
N GLY A 115 -4.01 1.54 1.15
CA GLY A 115 -4.03 2.21 2.45
C GLY A 115 -4.25 3.72 2.34
N LEU A 116 -3.61 4.38 1.36
CA LEU A 116 -3.75 5.82 1.18
C LEU A 116 -5.16 6.19 0.72
N THR A 117 -5.69 5.47 -0.26
CA THR A 117 -7.06 5.72 -0.75
C THR A 117 -8.10 5.45 0.34
N ALA A 118 -7.93 4.38 1.12
CA ALA A 118 -8.77 4.11 2.29
C ALA A 118 -8.72 5.26 3.33
N GLY A 119 -7.53 5.82 3.59
CA GLY A 119 -7.38 6.99 4.47
C GLY A 119 -8.12 8.23 3.97
N ILE A 120 -8.11 8.49 2.66
CA ILE A 120 -8.85 9.59 2.03
C ILE A 120 -10.37 9.33 2.09
N LEU A 121 -10.82 8.11 1.77
CA LEU A 121 -12.24 7.75 1.80
C LEU A 121 -12.83 7.79 3.21
N LYS A 122 -12.08 7.29 4.20
CA LYS A 122 -12.45 7.35 5.64
C LYS A 122 -12.58 8.80 6.13
N ALA A 123 -11.92 9.75 5.46
CA ALA A 123 -12.06 11.18 5.73
C ALA A 123 -13.36 11.81 5.21
N GLY A 124 -14.15 11.07 4.42
CA GLY A 124 -15.31 11.61 3.72
C GLY A 124 -14.98 12.29 2.39
N HIS A 125 -13.75 12.15 1.87
CA HIS A 125 -13.36 12.69 0.56
C HIS A 125 -13.48 11.62 -0.53
N SER A 126 -14.04 11.98 -1.69
CA SER A 126 -14.18 11.07 -2.84
C SER A 126 -12.96 11.12 -3.76
N ILE A 127 -12.61 9.97 -4.34
CA ILE A 127 -11.58 9.84 -5.39
C ILE A 127 -12.23 9.67 -6.77
N SER A 128 -13.41 9.05 -6.81
CA SER A 128 -14.13 8.82 -8.06
C SER A 128 -14.41 10.13 -8.80
N GLY A 129 -14.06 10.17 -10.09
CA GLY A 129 -14.25 11.33 -10.96
C GLY A 129 -13.22 12.46 -10.78
N LYS A 130 -12.25 12.32 -9.86
CA LYS A 130 -11.25 13.35 -9.53
C LYS A 130 -10.01 13.31 -10.42
N CYS A 131 -9.35 14.45 -10.59
CA CYS A 131 -8.02 14.52 -11.19
C CYS A 131 -6.93 14.47 -10.13
N VAL A 132 -6.02 13.53 -10.26
CA VAL A 132 -4.90 13.31 -9.32
C VAL A 132 -3.61 13.80 -9.95
N PHE A 133 -2.79 14.50 -9.17
CA PHE A 133 -1.39 14.75 -9.46
C PHE A 133 -0.51 14.03 -8.45
N MET A 134 0.49 13.28 -8.91
CA MET A 134 1.38 12.51 -8.04
C MET A 134 2.84 12.76 -8.38
N VAL A 135 3.67 12.96 -7.36
CA VAL A 135 5.13 13.01 -7.50
C VAL A 135 5.70 11.72 -6.96
N GLY A 136 6.46 11.00 -7.79
CA GLY A 136 7.07 9.70 -7.48
C GLY A 136 6.46 8.54 -8.27
N ALA A 137 7.33 7.79 -8.96
CA ALA A 137 7.03 6.59 -9.73
C ALA A 137 7.77 5.35 -9.19
N GLY A 138 8.25 5.40 -7.94
CA GLY A 138 8.82 4.25 -7.22
C GLY A 138 7.76 3.23 -6.80
N GLY A 139 8.10 2.33 -5.86
CA GLY A 139 7.19 1.28 -5.39
C GLY A 139 5.91 1.82 -4.73
N ALA A 140 6.03 2.83 -3.87
CA ALA A 140 4.89 3.50 -3.24
C ALA A 140 4.04 4.23 -4.29
N GLY A 141 4.66 5.07 -5.13
CA GLY A 141 3.99 5.80 -6.20
C GLY A 141 3.27 4.89 -7.20
N SER A 142 3.89 3.79 -7.61
CA SER A 142 3.25 2.79 -8.47
C SER A 142 1.97 2.23 -7.84
N SER A 143 2.05 1.84 -6.56
CA SER A 143 0.92 1.24 -5.84
C SER A 143 -0.20 2.25 -5.60
N VAL A 144 0.15 3.49 -5.25
CA VAL A 144 -0.79 4.60 -5.08
C VAL A 144 -1.48 4.93 -6.40
N ALA A 145 -0.73 5.01 -7.51
CA ALA A 145 -1.31 5.32 -8.82
C ALA A 145 -2.36 4.30 -9.26
N VAL A 146 -2.04 3.01 -9.13
CA VAL A 146 -2.98 1.92 -9.43
C VAL A 146 -4.21 2.03 -8.52
N SER A 147 -4.02 2.27 -7.23
CA SER A 147 -5.14 2.36 -6.27
C SER A 147 -6.05 3.56 -6.57
N MET A 148 -5.48 4.73 -6.91
CA MET A 148 -6.27 5.91 -7.29
C MET A 148 -7.12 5.66 -8.55
N LEU A 149 -6.54 5.00 -9.56
CA LEU A 149 -7.24 4.68 -10.80
C LEU A 149 -8.34 3.62 -10.60
N GLU A 150 -8.09 2.64 -9.74
CA GLU A 150 -9.05 1.61 -9.33
C GLU A 150 -10.23 2.19 -8.54
N GLU A 151 -9.97 3.15 -7.65
CA GLU A 151 -11.00 3.93 -6.92
C GLU A 151 -11.75 4.94 -7.83
N GLY A 152 -11.45 4.95 -9.12
CA GLY A 152 -12.21 5.68 -10.13
C GLY A 152 -11.75 7.11 -10.39
N ALA A 153 -10.51 7.48 -10.04
CA ALA A 153 -9.94 8.78 -10.42
C ALA A 153 -10.07 8.99 -11.94
N ARG A 154 -10.67 10.10 -12.38
CA ARG A 154 -10.90 10.37 -13.81
C ARG A 154 -9.60 10.39 -14.60
N HIS A 155 -8.57 11.02 -14.03
CA HIS A 155 -7.25 11.16 -14.65
C HIS A 155 -6.16 11.18 -13.58
N LEU A 156 -5.01 10.60 -13.88
CA LEU A 156 -3.81 10.66 -13.05
C LEU A 156 -2.63 11.22 -13.85
N ALA A 157 -2.20 12.41 -13.49
CA ALA A 157 -0.95 12.99 -13.97
C ALA A 157 0.15 12.70 -12.95
N PHE A 158 1.36 12.39 -13.40
CA PHE A 158 2.47 12.16 -12.48
C PHE A 158 3.84 12.57 -13.04
N HIS A 159 4.79 12.71 -12.12
CA HIS A 159 6.20 13.00 -12.41
C HIS A 159 7.13 12.13 -11.56
N ASP A 160 8.28 11.76 -12.10
CA ASP A 160 9.43 11.29 -11.32
C ASP A 160 10.71 11.84 -11.94
N ILE A 161 11.68 12.21 -11.08
CA ILE A 161 12.99 12.70 -11.51
C ILE A 161 13.80 11.63 -12.27
N ASN A 162 13.52 10.36 -12.00
CA ASN A 162 14.09 9.22 -12.70
C ASN A 162 13.23 8.89 -13.92
N ALA A 163 13.73 9.28 -15.09
CA ALA A 163 13.06 9.07 -16.37
C ALA A 163 12.74 7.59 -16.66
N ALA A 164 13.57 6.65 -16.20
CA ALA A 164 13.33 5.22 -16.41
C ALA A 164 12.15 4.71 -15.57
N ASN A 165 12.07 5.13 -14.30
CA ASN A 165 10.92 4.82 -13.44
C ASN A 165 9.64 5.45 -14.00
N GLN A 166 9.71 6.72 -14.40
CA GLN A 166 8.56 7.44 -14.95
C GLN A 166 8.03 6.76 -16.22
N LYS A 167 8.92 6.40 -17.16
CA LYS A 167 8.57 5.70 -18.38
C LYS A 167 7.95 4.32 -18.09
N THR A 168 8.57 3.55 -17.20
CA THR A 168 8.10 2.20 -16.84
C THR A 168 6.71 2.25 -16.22
N LEU A 169 6.47 3.19 -15.30
CA LEU A 169 5.15 3.36 -14.70
C LEU A 169 4.12 3.85 -15.73
N PHE A 170 4.49 4.77 -16.62
CA PHE A 170 3.59 5.28 -17.65
C PHE A 170 3.11 4.15 -18.56
N GLU A 171 4.03 3.35 -19.11
CA GLU A 171 3.69 2.23 -19.99
C GLU A 171 2.79 1.21 -19.29
N LYS A 172 3.09 0.89 -18.03
CA LYS A 172 2.29 -0.01 -17.19
C LYS A 172 0.87 0.52 -16.97
N LEU A 173 0.73 1.80 -16.60
CA LEU A 173 -0.57 2.39 -16.31
C LEU A 173 -1.38 2.62 -17.58
N GLU A 174 -0.76 3.06 -18.68
CA GLU A 174 -1.46 3.27 -19.96
C GLU A 174 -1.99 1.95 -20.53
N ALA A 175 -1.25 0.85 -20.37
CA ALA A 175 -1.73 -0.48 -20.76
C ALA A 175 -2.94 -0.96 -19.93
N ALA A 176 -3.01 -0.59 -18.65
CA ALA A 176 -4.10 -0.99 -17.74
C ALA A 176 -5.30 -0.03 -17.75
N TYR A 177 -5.04 1.26 -17.98
CA TYR A 177 -5.98 2.37 -17.87
C TYR A 177 -5.81 3.36 -19.05
N PRO A 178 -6.07 2.91 -20.29
CA PRO A 178 -5.76 3.69 -21.49
C PRO A 178 -6.46 5.04 -21.50
N GLY A 179 -5.69 6.10 -21.83
CA GLY A 179 -6.18 7.47 -21.91
C GLY A 179 -6.53 8.13 -20.58
N ARG A 180 -6.22 7.51 -19.43
CA ARG A 180 -6.47 8.06 -18.08
C ARG A 180 -5.20 8.49 -17.35
N VAL A 181 -4.03 8.41 -18.00
CA VAL A 181 -2.76 8.78 -17.40
C VAL A 181 -1.96 9.73 -18.28
N SER A 182 -1.17 10.60 -17.65
CA SER A 182 -0.25 11.48 -18.35
C SER A 182 0.99 11.78 -17.51
N ILE A 183 2.04 12.22 -18.18
CA ILE A 183 3.21 12.82 -17.52
C ILE A 183 2.98 14.33 -17.44
N SER A 184 3.21 14.92 -16.28
CA SER A 184 3.18 16.37 -16.09
C SER A 184 4.24 16.77 -15.08
N THR A 185 5.01 17.83 -15.34
CA THR A 185 6.05 18.34 -14.42
C THR A 185 5.51 19.33 -13.40
N SER A 186 4.24 19.73 -13.51
CA SER A 186 3.55 20.65 -12.61
C SER A 186 2.14 20.17 -12.31
N VAL A 187 1.52 20.71 -11.26
CA VAL A 187 0.14 20.40 -10.89
C VAL A 187 -0.79 20.92 -12.00
N PRO A 188 -1.63 20.06 -12.60
CA PRO A 188 -2.63 20.51 -13.58
C PRO A 188 -3.66 21.45 -12.92
N SER A 189 -4.16 22.44 -13.67
CA SER A 189 -5.11 23.43 -13.16
C SER A 189 -6.43 22.83 -12.66
N ASN A 190 -6.80 21.66 -13.15
CA ASN A 190 -8.00 20.92 -12.76
C ASN A 190 -7.73 19.84 -11.69
N CYS A 191 -6.59 19.87 -11.00
CA CYS A 191 -6.25 18.91 -9.97
C CYS A 191 -7.16 19.04 -8.74
N ASP A 192 -7.58 17.88 -8.21
CA ASP A 192 -8.38 17.76 -6.99
C ASP A 192 -7.58 17.12 -5.85
N ILE A 193 -6.60 16.27 -6.17
CA ILE A 193 -5.80 15.50 -5.20
C ILE A 193 -4.33 15.56 -5.61
N VAL A 194 -3.48 16.06 -4.72
CA VAL A 194 -2.01 16.09 -4.89
C VAL A 194 -1.37 15.10 -3.94
N VAL A 195 -0.49 14.24 -4.45
CA VAL A 195 0.16 13.19 -3.64
C VAL A 195 1.68 13.27 -3.76
N ASN A 196 2.36 13.38 -2.62
CA ASN A 196 3.78 13.08 -2.51
C ASN A 196 3.95 11.57 -2.27
N ALA A 197 4.50 10.87 -3.25
CA ALA A 197 4.86 9.45 -3.18
C ALA A 197 6.37 9.23 -3.28
N THR A 198 7.17 10.25 -2.91
CA THR A 198 8.63 10.22 -2.86
C THR A 198 9.16 10.22 -1.42
N SER A 199 10.48 10.24 -1.26
CA SER A 199 11.14 10.51 0.02
C SER A 199 11.41 11.99 0.27
N ALA A 200 11.02 12.91 -0.63
CA ALA A 200 11.25 14.33 -0.46
C ALA A 200 10.39 14.87 0.69
N GLY A 201 11.06 15.34 1.75
CA GLY A 201 10.43 15.79 2.99
C GLY A 201 10.76 14.91 4.20
N MET A 202 11.47 13.79 4.00
CA MET A 202 11.95 12.94 5.10
C MET A 202 13.10 13.58 5.87
N LYS A 203 13.92 14.41 5.20
CA LYS A 203 15.09 15.05 5.82
C LYS A 203 14.95 16.56 5.84
N PRO A 204 15.51 17.23 6.87
CA PRO A 204 15.65 18.68 6.87
C PRO A 204 16.39 19.14 5.61
N GLY A 205 15.79 20.10 4.88
CA GLY A 205 16.37 20.67 3.66
C GLY A 205 15.99 19.96 2.36
N ASP A 206 15.27 18.84 2.40
CA ASP A 206 14.73 18.22 1.18
C ASP A 206 13.86 19.22 0.40
N PRO A 207 13.79 19.13 -0.94
CA PRO A 207 12.92 19.98 -1.75
C PRO A 207 11.44 19.70 -1.47
N LEU A 208 10.57 20.66 -1.77
CA LEU A 208 9.13 20.39 -1.82
C LEU A 208 8.82 19.57 -3.08
N PRO A 209 7.93 18.57 -3.00
CA PRO A 209 7.48 17.82 -4.18
C PRO A 209 6.66 18.70 -5.13
N VAL A 210 5.97 19.72 -4.58
CA VAL A 210 5.10 20.66 -5.29
C VAL A 210 5.28 22.04 -4.66
N GLU A 211 5.38 23.07 -5.48
CA GLU A 211 5.45 24.45 -4.99
C GLU A 211 4.12 24.88 -4.35
N PRO A 212 4.13 25.60 -3.21
CA PRO A 212 2.91 25.96 -2.50
C PRO A 212 1.91 26.78 -3.33
N ASP A 213 2.36 27.51 -4.35
CA ASP A 213 1.50 28.29 -5.26
C ASP A 213 0.72 27.49 -6.28
N GLN A 214 1.04 26.22 -6.43
CA GLN A 214 0.28 25.27 -7.23
C GLN A 214 -0.86 24.59 -6.44
N LEU A 215 -0.95 24.84 -5.12
CA LEU A 215 -1.96 24.27 -4.24
C LEU A 215 -3.15 25.22 -4.06
N ALA A 216 -4.35 24.65 -4.04
CA ALA A 216 -5.60 25.38 -3.84
C ALA A 216 -6.43 24.73 -2.72
N SER A 217 -7.20 25.54 -2.00
CA SER A 217 -7.92 25.11 -0.79
C SER A 217 -8.97 24.03 -1.03
N HIS A 218 -9.43 23.81 -2.26
CA HIS A 218 -10.34 22.71 -2.59
C HIS A 218 -9.64 21.34 -2.69
N MET A 219 -8.30 21.32 -2.74
CA MET A 219 -7.52 20.12 -2.97
C MET A 219 -7.37 19.28 -1.70
N VAL A 220 -7.20 17.98 -1.91
CA VAL A 220 -6.64 17.05 -0.91
C VAL A 220 -5.14 16.92 -1.16
N ALA A 221 -4.32 17.23 -0.16
CA ALA A 221 -2.88 17.00 -0.18
C ALA A 221 -2.53 15.77 0.66
N ALA A 222 -1.84 14.81 0.06
CA ALA A 222 -1.50 13.55 0.71
C ALA A 222 -0.01 13.24 0.63
N ASP A 223 0.54 12.61 1.66
CA ASP A 223 1.95 12.22 1.72
C ASP A 223 2.08 10.76 2.17
N VAL A 224 2.98 10.00 1.55
CA VAL A 224 3.28 8.62 1.96
C VAL A 224 4.27 8.55 3.12
N ILE A 225 4.92 9.66 3.47
CA ILE A 225 5.90 9.74 4.55
C ILE A 225 5.18 9.60 5.90
N THR A 226 5.67 8.67 6.73
CA THR A 226 5.15 8.38 8.09
C THR A 226 5.97 9.02 9.20
N ASP A 227 7.16 9.53 8.89
CA ASP A 227 8.05 10.22 9.82
C ASP A 227 9.01 11.12 9.02
N PRO A 228 9.02 12.46 9.22
CA PRO A 228 8.24 13.22 10.20
C PRO A 228 6.77 13.42 9.80
N VAL A 229 5.91 13.71 10.79
CA VAL A 229 4.49 14.02 10.57
C VAL A 229 4.09 15.26 11.40
N PRO A 230 3.54 16.33 10.78
CA PRO A 230 3.38 16.53 9.34
C PRO A 230 4.71 16.86 8.65
N THR A 231 4.85 16.49 7.37
CA THR A 231 5.97 16.94 6.51
C THR A 231 5.83 18.43 6.16
N ARG A 232 6.92 19.07 5.71
CA ARG A 232 6.86 20.48 5.24
C ARG A 232 5.84 20.66 4.11
N PHE A 233 5.74 19.70 3.20
CA PHE A 233 4.73 19.71 2.14
C PHE A 233 3.29 19.81 2.69
N LEU A 234 2.95 18.99 3.69
CA LEU A 234 1.62 19.02 4.29
C LEU A 234 1.38 20.27 5.14
N GLN A 235 2.42 20.84 5.77
CA GLN A 235 2.31 22.12 6.47
C GLN A 235 1.94 23.25 5.49
N GLU A 236 2.70 23.38 4.40
CA GLU A 236 2.44 24.36 3.33
C GLU A 236 1.05 24.16 2.68
N ALA A 237 0.66 22.91 2.46
CA ALA A 237 -0.67 22.59 1.93
C ALA A 237 -1.79 23.02 2.90
N ALA A 238 -1.63 22.80 4.20
CA ALA A 238 -2.58 23.23 5.21
C ALA A 238 -2.67 24.77 5.30
N GLU A 239 -1.55 25.48 5.16
CA GLU A 239 -1.52 26.96 5.11
C GLU A 239 -2.26 27.50 3.87
N ARG A 240 -2.27 26.73 2.77
CA ARG A 240 -3.09 27.00 1.58
C ARG A 240 -4.57 26.61 1.72
N GLY A 241 -4.95 26.02 2.86
CA GLY A 241 -6.31 25.59 3.15
C GLY A 241 -6.67 24.23 2.57
N CYS A 242 -5.71 23.43 2.10
CA CYS A 242 -5.97 22.08 1.61
C CYS A 242 -6.37 21.17 2.78
N PHE A 243 -7.18 20.15 2.48
CA PHE A 243 -7.34 19.03 3.39
C PHE A 243 -6.09 18.13 3.33
N THR A 244 -5.50 17.75 4.46
CA THR A 244 -4.24 17.01 4.49
C THR A 244 -4.38 15.58 5.00
N ARG A 245 -3.59 14.65 4.41
CA ARG A 245 -3.44 13.26 4.88
C ARG A 245 -1.98 12.83 4.86
N ASP A 246 -1.42 12.58 6.04
CA ASP A 246 -0.08 12.03 6.19
C ASP A 246 -0.03 10.50 6.04
N GLY A 247 1.20 9.95 6.00
CA GLY A 247 1.44 8.53 5.79
C GLY A 247 0.94 7.63 6.92
N THR A 248 0.67 8.16 8.12
CA THR A 248 0.10 7.35 9.22
C THR A 248 -1.33 6.90 8.90
N HIS A 249 -2.07 7.72 8.14
CA HIS A 249 -3.41 7.37 7.66
C HIS A 249 -3.38 6.30 6.57
N MET A 250 -2.35 6.33 5.71
CA MET A 250 -2.08 5.26 4.76
C MET A 250 -1.78 3.95 5.49
N LEU A 251 -0.97 4.00 6.55
CA LEU A 251 -0.62 2.83 7.36
C LEU A 251 -1.85 2.26 8.09
N ASP A 252 -2.68 3.09 8.72
CA ASP A 252 -3.93 2.66 9.36
C ASP A 252 -4.88 2.01 8.34
N GLY A 253 -5.06 2.66 7.19
CA GLY A 253 -5.87 2.13 6.09
C GLY A 253 -5.36 0.78 5.61
N GLN A 254 -4.04 0.64 5.39
CA GLN A 254 -3.41 -0.60 4.96
C GLN A 254 -3.61 -1.71 6.00
N ILE A 255 -3.39 -1.45 7.29
CA ILE A 255 -3.59 -2.44 8.36
C ILE A 255 -5.04 -2.91 8.42
N GLY A 256 -6.01 -1.99 8.28
CA GLY A 256 -7.42 -2.35 8.22
C GLY A 256 -7.76 -3.27 7.04
N LEU A 257 -7.23 -2.96 5.85
CA LEU A 257 -7.44 -3.76 4.65
C LEU A 257 -6.76 -5.12 4.72
N LEU A 258 -5.52 -5.18 5.21
CA LEU A 258 -4.80 -6.43 5.45
C LEU A 258 -5.55 -7.33 6.42
N PHE A 259 -6.03 -6.77 7.53
CA PHE A 259 -6.82 -7.51 8.51
C PHE A 259 -8.09 -8.11 7.89
N ALA A 260 -8.85 -7.32 7.14
CA ALA A 260 -10.06 -7.78 6.45
C ALA A 260 -9.72 -8.86 5.40
N PHE A 261 -8.63 -8.69 4.65
CA PHE A 261 -8.16 -9.67 3.67
C PHE A 261 -7.78 -11.00 4.32
N MET A 262 -7.00 -10.95 5.41
CA MET A 262 -6.53 -12.15 6.11
C MET A 262 -7.69 -13.00 6.63
N LEU A 263 -8.77 -12.36 7.08
CA LEU A 263 -9.91 -13.04 7.72
C LEU A 263 -11.11 -13.26 6.80
N ALA A 264 -11.03 -12.89 5.51
CA ALA A 264 -12.15 -12.98 4.57
C ALA A 264 -12.75 -14.39 4.43
N ASN A 265 -11.97 -15.44 4.72
CA ASN A 265 -12.39 -16.84 4.65
C ASN A 265 -12.40 -17.55 6.02
N SER A 266 -12.22 -16.80 7.11
CA SER A 266 -12.27 -17.35 8.46
C SER A 266 -13.71 -17.70 8.84
N HIS A 267 -13.96 -18.98 9.13
CA HIS A 267 -15.19 -19.50 9.72
C HIS A 267 -14.85 -20.24 11.01
#